data_AF-M0JY21-F1
#
_entry.id   AF-M0JY21-F1
#
_cell.length_a   1.000
_cell.length_b   1.000
_cell.length_c   1.000
_cell.angle_alpha   90.00
_cell.angle_beta   90.00
_cell.angle_gamma   90.00
#
_symmetry.space_group_name_H-M   'P 1'
#
loop_
_entity.id
_entity.type
_entity.pdbx_description
1 polymer ?
#
loop_
_entity_poly.entity_id
_entity_poly.type
_entity_poly.pdbx_seq_one_letter_code
_entity_poly.pdbx_strand_id
1 'polypeptide(L)'
;MKEADSGQYRLRVTAGKDTSGNGGKPRDAYLPDRVERDLKRYQNEHNIAPNDPFIDLTQPGVRAVVRRTANRAAQATGEDDFEKVSTHDLRRRYAQRLLVDEQMNPRVVMAVGGWDSFAAIEPYLNAPSEEVIDQAFAEIKL
;
A
#
# COMPACT_ATOMS: atom_id res chain seq x y z
N MET A 1 4.86 4.32 15.81
CA MET A 1 3.83 5.11 15.10
C MET A 1 4.07 6.59 15.37
N LYS A 2 3.58 7.52 14.53
CA LYS A 2 3.70 8.97 14.74
C LYS A 2 2.33 9.61 14.65
N GLU A 3 1.99 10.49 15.59
CA GLU A 3 0.77 11.30 15.52
C GLU A 3 1.07 12.59 14.74
N ALA A 4 0.19 12.95 13.81
CA ALA A 4 0.24 14.22 13.10
C ALA A 4 -0.54 15.30 13.87
N ASP A 5 -0.29 16.58 13.56
CA ASP A 5 -0.97 17.72 14.21
C ASP A 5 -2.52 17.65 14.10
N SER A 6 -3.03 16.91 13.12
CA SER A 6 -4.47 16.66 12.95
C SER A 6 -5.04 15.57 13.87
N GLY A 7 -4.23 14.96 14.73
CA GLY A 7 -4.58 13.77 15.54
C GLY A 7 -4.55 12.44 14.76
N GLN A 8 -4.22 12.46 13.46
CA GLN A 8 -4.15 11.24 12.64
C GLN A 8 -2.82 10.52 12.88
N TYR A 9 -2.87 9.21 13.11
CA TYR A 9 -1.65 8.40 13.19
C TYR A 9 -1.08 8.05 11.82
N ARG A 10 0.25 7.92 11.78
CA ARG A 10 1.06 7.53 10.63
C ARG A 10 2.00 6.39 11.03
N LEU A 11 2.27 5.50 10.07
CA LEU A 11 3.31 4.51 10.21
C LEU A 11 4.63 5.08 9.67
N ARG A 12 5.59 5.31 10.56
CA ARG A 12 6.95 5.74 10.19
C ARG A 12 7.66 4.58 9.50
N VAL A 13 8.00 4.75 8.24
CA VAL A 13 8.89 3.85 7.51
C VAL A 13 10.27 4.50 7.50
N THR A 14 11.20 3.94 8.26
CA THR A 14 12.55 4.50 8.49
C THR A 14 13.50 4.22 7.32
N ALA A 15 13.35 3.07 6.67
CA ALA A 15 14.09 2.68 5.47
C ALA A 15 13.24 1.69 4.65
N GLY A 16 13.40 1.69 3.33
CA GLY A 16 12.73 0.74 2.45
C GLY A 16 13.28 0.82 1.04
N LYS A 17 13.16 -0.24 0.25
CA LYS A 17 13.63 -0.22 -1.15
C LYS A 17 12.88 0.87 -1.93
N ASP A 18 13.55 1.97 -2.22
CA ASP A 18 13.17 2.92 -3.25
C ASP A 18 13.78 2.46 -4.58
N THR A 19 13.12 2.84 -5.67
CA THR A 19 13.60 2.73 -7.06
C THR A 19 15.00 3.32 -7.28
N SER A 20 15.48 4.18 -6.38
CA SER A 20 16.82 4.77 -6.39
C SER A 20 17.97 3.84 -5.95
N GLY A 21 17.68 2.67 -5.36
CA GLY A 21 18.73 1.72 -4.92
C GLY A 21 19.47 2.08 -3.61
N ASN A 22 19.22 3.26 -3.03
CA ASN A 22 19.95 3.78 -1.85
C ASN A 22 19.19 3.61 -0.52
N GLY A 23 18.47 2.50 -0.31
CA GLY A 23 17.78 2.23 0.97
C GLY A 23 16.51 3.06 1.24
N GLY A 24 16.15 3.91 0.28
CA GLY A 24 14.91 4.69 0.18
C GLY A 24 14.64 5.73 1.26
N LYS A 25 13.93 6.78 0.87
CA LYS A 25 13.66 7.92 1.73
C LYS A 25 12.68 7.54 2.85
N PRO A 26 12.91 8.02 4.08
CA PRO A 26 11.94 7.89 5.15
C PRO A 26 10.59 8.48 4.73
N ARG A 27 9.49 7.81 5.11
CA ARG A 27 8.14 8.29 4.81
C ARG A 27 7.17 7.98 5.93
N ASP A 28 6.16 8.83 6.07
CA ASP A 28 5.08 8.67 7.03
C ASP A 28 3.84 8.14 6.28
N ALA A 29 3.68 6.82 6.24
CA ALA A 29 2.54 6.20 5.56
C ALA A 29 1.24 6.50 6.30
N TYR A 30 0.15 6.73 5.57
CA TYR A 30 -1.19 6.86 6.15
C TYR A 30 -1.56 5.59 6.89
N LEU A 31 -1.99 5.71 8.15
CA LEU A 31 -2.46 4.59 8.96
C LEU A 31 -3.95 4.80 9.21
N PRO A 32 -4.83 4.00 8.57
CA PRO A 32 -6.26 4.08 8.86
C PRO A 32 -6.56 3.76 10.32
N ASP A 33 -7.52 4.45 10.93
CA ASP A 33 -7.83 4.33 12.37
C ASP A 33 -8.14 2.90 12.80
N ARG A 34 -8.74 2.10 11.90
CA ARG A 34 -8.98 0.68 12.17
C ARG A 34 -7.66 -0.08 12.36
N VAL A 35 -6.70 0.11 11.45
CA VAL A 35 -5.40 -0.55 11.53
C VAL A 35 -4.59 -0.03 12.71
N GLU A 36 -4.69 1.26 13.03
CA GLU A 36 -4.10 1.83 14.24
C GLU A 36 -4.63 1.14 15.51
N ARG A 37 -5.95 1.00 15.64
CA ARG A 37 -6.56 0.28 16.78
C ARG A 37 -6.11 -1.17 16.84
N ASP A 38 -6.04 -1.86 15.71
CA ASP A 38 -5.58 -3.25 15.64
C ASP A 38 -4.09 -3.37 16.06
N LEU A 39 -3.23 -2.44 15.63
CA LEU A 39 -1.82 -2.40 16.04
C LEU A 39 -1.65 -2.09 17.53
N LYS A 40 -2.40 -1.12 18.08
CA LYS A 40 -2.37 -0.79 19.51
C LYS A 40 -2.81 -2.00 20.36
N ARG A 41 -3.87 -2.69 19.93
CA ARG A 41 -4.33 -3.92 20.58
C ARG A 41 -3.25 -5.00 20.54
N TYR A 42 -2.70 -5.28 19.37
CA TYR A 42 -1.64 -6.28 19.18
C TYR A 42 -0.39 -5.96 20.03
N GLN A 43 0.02 -4.69 20.08
CA GLN A 43 1.13 -4.24 20.92
C GLN A 43 0.90 -4.56 22.40
N ASN A 44 -0.30 -4.28 22.91
CA ASN A 44 -0.66 -4.52 24.30
C ASN A 44 -0.75 -6.02 24.62
N GLU A 45 -1.40 -6.80 23.75
CA GLU A 45 -1.56 -8.25 23.93
C GLU A 45 -0.21 -8.99 23.93
N HIS A 46 0.75 -8.50 23.15
CA HIS A 46 2.07 -9.11 23.00
C HIS A 46 3.18 -8.40 23.81
N ASN A 47 2.84 -7.39 24.62
CA ASN A 47 3.80 -6.59 25.41
C ASN A 47 4.98 -6.04 24.59
N ILE A 48 4.71 -5.56 23.37
CA ILE A 48 5.73 -5.07 22.46
C ILE A 48 6.14 -3.65 22.90
N ALA A 49 7.44 -3.43 23.09
CA ALA A 49 7.94 -2.11 23.49
C ALA A 49 7.71 -1.07 22.36
N PRO A 50 7.56 0.23 22.68
CA PRO A 50 7.24 1.26 21.68
C PRO A 50 8.17 1.35 20.45
N ASN A 51 9.41 0.91 20.59
CA ASN A 51 10.43 0.94 19.53
C ASN A 51 10.74 -0.44 18.94
N ASP A 52 10.08 -1.49 19.43
CA ASP A 52 10.24 -2.84 18.92
C ASP A 52 9.38 -3.06 17.66
N PRO A 53 9.81 -3.92 16.73
CA PRO A 53 9.02 -4.22 15.55
C PRO A 53 7.72 -4.94 15.95
N PHE A 54 6.58 -4.48 15.40
CA PHE A 54 5.31 -5.20 15.52
C PHE A 54 5.41 -6.61 14.92
N ILE A 55 6.14 -6.75 13.82
CA ILE A 55 6.30 -8.00 13.10
C ILE A 55 7.79 -8.18 12.83
N ASP A 56 8.40 -9.14 13.51
CA ASP A 56 9.80 -9.51 13.29
C ASP A 56 9.90 -10.54 12.15
N LEU A 57 9.83 -10.03 10.91
CA LEU A 57 10.00 -10.84 9.71
C LEU A 57 11.07 -10.24 8.80
N THR A 58 11.96 -11.11 8.32
CA THR A 58 12.87 -10.79 7.23
C THR A 58 12.11 -10.66 5.91
N GLN A 59 12.75 -10.07 4.89
CA GLN A 59 12.16 -9.97 3.55
C GLN A 59 11.73 -11.33 2.96
N PRO A 60 12.53 -12.42 3.04
CA PRO A 60 12.06 -13.76 2.68
C PRO A 60 10.86 -14.23 3.49
N GLY A 61 10.81 -13.90 4.79
CA GLY A 61 9.67 -14.20 5.67
C GLY A 61 8.37 -13.56 5.19
N VAL A 62 8.40 -12.27 4.83
CA VAL A 62 7.24 -11.56 4.27
C VAL A 62 6.78 -12.22 2.96
N ARG A 63 7.71 -12.54 2.05
CA ARG A 63 7.38 -13.24 0.80
C ARG A 63 6.72 -14.60 1.06
N ALA A 64 7.22 -15.35 2.04
CA ALA A 64 6.65 -16.64 2.42
C ALA A 64 5.23 -16.51 2.98
N VAL A 65 4.94 -15.47 3.79
CA VAL A 65 3.59 -15.19 4.28
C VAL A 65 2.63 -14.88 3.12
N VAL A 66 3.05 -14.02 2.18
CA VAL A 66 2.23 -13.69 1.00
C VAL A 66 1.94 -14.93 0.18
N ARG A 67 2.97 -15.75 -0.12
CA ARG A 67 2.77 -17.01 -0.87
C ARG A 67 1.82 -17.97 -0.17
N ARG A 68 1.94 -18.15 1.15
CA ARG A 68 1.01 -19.00 1.91
C ARG A 68 -0.43 -18.46 1.86
N THR A 69 -0.59 -17.14 1.90
CA THR A 69 -1.91 -16.50 1.84
C THR A 69 -2.53 -16.63 0.45
N ALA A 70 -1.74 -16.40 -0.60
CA ALA A 70 -2.09 -16.62 -1.99
C ALA A 70 -2.59 -18.05 -2.24
N ASN A 71 -1.85 -19.07 -1.80
CA ASN A 71 -2.25 -20.47 -1.94
C ASN A 71 -3.56 -20.78 -1.20
N ARG A 72 -3.76 -20.22 0.00
CA ARG A 72 -5.02 -20.38 0.74
C ARG A 72 -6.19 -19.71 0.02
N ALA A 73 -5.97 -18.55 -0.61
CA ALA A 73 -6.99 -17.89 -1.41
C ALA A 73 -7.37 -18.75 -2.61
N ALA A 74 -6.39 -19.27 -3.36
CA ALA A 74 -6.64 -20.18 -4.48
C ALA A 74 -7.50 -21.39 -4.07
N GLN A 75 -7.16 -22.03 -2.95
CA GLN A 75 -7.92 -23.17 -2.42
C GLN A 75 -9.35 -22.79 -1.98
N ALA A 76 -9.51 -21.61 -1.37
CA ALA A 76 -10.80 -21.16 -0.85
C ALA A 76 -11.77 -20.71 -1.95
N THR A 77 -11.24 -20.16 -3.05
CA THR A 77 -12.06 -19.63 -4.15
C THR A 77 -12.13 -20.56 -5.35
N GLY A 78 -11.21 -21.53 -5.48
CA GLY A 78 -11.04 -22.36 -6.67
C GLY A 78 -10.37 -21.64 -7.84
N GLU A 79 -9.69 -20.52 -7.59
CA GLU A 79 -9.06 -19.68 -8.62
C GLU A 79 -7.54 -19.78 -8.54
N ASP A 80 -6.93 -20.59 -9.40
CA ASP A 80 -5.49 -20.88 -9.39
C ASP A 80 -4.60 -19.65 -9.65
N ASP A 81 -5.16 -18.60 -10.25
CA ASP A 81 -4.44 -17.34 -10.48
C ASP A 81 -3.98 -16.66 -9.19
N PHE A 82 -4.64 -16.93 -8.06
CA PHE A 82 -4.18 -16.42 -6.76
C PHE A 82 -2.78 -16.93 -6.40
N GLU A 83 -2.36 -18.11 -6.85
CA GLU A 83 -1.03 -18.67 -6.56
C GLU A 83 0.11 -17.82 -7.16
N LYS A 84 -0.19 -17.02 -8.19
CA LYS A 84 0.77 -16.14 -8.87
C LYS A 84 1.00 -14.82 -8.11
N VAL A 85 0.16 -14.50 -7.12
CA VAL A 85 0.21 -13.24 -6.38
C VAL A 85 1.52 -13.10 -5.59
N SER A 86 2.23 -12.01 -5.83
CA SER A 86 3.47 -11.67 -5.16
C SER A 86 3.34 -10.41 -4.28
N THR A 87 4.38 -10.12 -3.49
CA THR A 87 4.47 -8.85 -2.73
C THR A 87 4.41 -7.62 -3.64
N HIS A 88 4.88 -7.73 -4.88
CA HIS A 88 4.85 -6.62 -5.84
C HIS A 88 3.42 -6.36 -6.32
N ASP A 89 2.62 -7.41 -6.50
CA ASP A 89 1.22 -7.30 -6.93
C ASP A 89 0.36 -6.62 -5.86
N LEU A 90 0.67 -6.84 -4.57
CA LEU A 90 0.03 -6.09 -3.48
C LEU A 90 0.29 -4.58 -3.59
N ARG A 91 1.54 -4.18 -3.90
CA ARG A 91 1.88 -2.76 -4.12
C ARG A 91 1.20 -2.20 -5.37
N ARG A 92 1.16 -2.97 -6.46
CA ARG A 92 0.46 -2.61 -7.71
C ARG A 92 -1.02 -2.39 -7.46
N ARG A 93 -1.70 -3.34 -6.80
CA ARG A 93 -3.14 -3.24 -6.49
C ARG A 93 -3.44 -2.06 -5.60
N TYR A 94 -2.59 -1.79 -4.60
CA TYR A 94 -2.72 -0.60 -3.74
C TYR A 94 -2.64 0.69 -4.54
N ALA A 95 -1.65 0.84 -5.43
CA ALA A 95 -1.52 2.01 -6.28
C ALA A 95 -2.73 2.17 -7.22
N GLN A 96 -3.10 1.09 -7.92
CA GLN A 96 -4.23 1.07 -8.85
C GLN A 96 -5.54 1.41 -8.14
N ARG A 97 -5.76 0.91 -6.92
CA ARG A 97 -6.95 1.26 -6.14
C ARG A 97 -7.05 2.76 -5.93
N LEU A 98 -5.99 3.35 -5.40
CA LEU A 98 -6.04 4.76 -5.01
C LEU A 98 -6.08 5.69 -6.23
N LEU A 99 -5.35 5.36 -7.29
CA LEU A 99 -5.22 6.22 -8.46
C LEU A 99 -6.38 6.07 -9.46
N VAL A 100 -6.86 4.83 -9.67
CA VAL A 100 -7.85 4.52 -10.69
C VAL A 100 -9.23 4.38 -10.06
N ASP A 101 -9.39 3.45 -9.11
CA ASP A 101 -10.71 3.15 -8.52
C ASP A 101 -11.24 4.33 -7.68
N GLU A 102 -10.37 4.97 -6.90
CA GLU A 102 -10.72 6.06 -5.97
C GLU A 102 -10.35 7.47 -6.52
N GLN A 103 -9.76 7.54 -7.72
CA GLN A 103 -9.35 8.78 -8.40
C GLN A 103 -8.59 9.79 -7.52
N MET A 104 -7.78 9.30 -6.58
CA MET A 104 -7.07 10.13 -5.62
C MET A 104 -5.97 10.94 -6.30
N ASN A 105 -5.74 12.16 -5.82
CA ASN A 105 -4.67 13.02 -6.31
C ASN A 105 -3.32 12.26 -6.31
N PRO A 106 -2.67 12.11 -7.48
CA PRO A 106 -1.44 11.33 -7.58
C PRO A 106 -0.32 11.81 -6.65
N ARG A 107 -0.22 13.11 -6.37
CA ARG A 107 0.79 13.65 -5.45
C ARG A 107 0.59 13.16 -4.01
N VAL A 108 -0.67 12.97 -3.59
CA VAL A 108 -1.00 12.39 -2.27
C VAL A 108 -0.57 10.93 -2.21
N VAL A 109 -0.89 10.16 -3.25
CA VAL A 109 -0.51 8.74 -3.35
C VAL A 109 1.02 8.57 -3.39
N MET A 110 1.71 9.41 -4.15
CA MET A 110 3.18 9.45 -4.24
C MET A 110 3.83 9.71 -2.88
N ALA A 111 3.36 10.74 -2.15
CA ALA A 111 3.88 11.10 -0.83
C ALA A 111 3.71 9.95 0.19
N VAL A 112 2.57 9.26 0.17
CA VAL A 112 2.29 8.17 1.11
C VAL A 112 2.98 6.86 0.71
N GLY A 113 2.97 6.52 -0.58
CA GLY A 113 3.47 5.25 -1.09
C GLY A 113 4.96 5.22 -1.41
N GLY A 114 5.65 6.36 -1.33
CA GLY A 114 7.08 6.48 -1.57
C GLY A 114 7.44 6.33 -3.04
N TRP A 115 6.75 7.07 -3.91
CA TRP A 115 7.12 7.21 -5.32
C TRP A 115 7.66 8.61 -5.55
N ASP A 116 8.86 8.68 -6.13
CA ASP A 116 9.61 9.92 -6.27
C ASP A 116 9.29 10.70 -7.57
N SER A 117 8.55 10.10 -8.50
CA SER A 117 8.18 10.74 -9.77
C SER A 117 6.88 10.20 -10.35
N PHE A 118 6.27 10.98 -11.27
CA PHE A 118 5.12 10.52 -12.05
C PHE A 118 5.46 9.31 -12.94
N ALA A 119 6.67 9.28 -13.52
CA ALA A 119 7.14 8.13 -14.28
C ALA A 119 7.21 6.84 -13.44
N ALA A 120 7.43 6.94 -12.12
CA ALA A 120 7.44 5.78 -11.24
C ALA A 120 6.04 5.25 -10.89
N ILE A 121 4.97 6.04 -11.09
CA ILE A 121 3.59 5.61 -10.88
C ILE A 121 2.84 5.29 -12.18
N GLU A 122 3.32 5.78 -13.32
CA GLU A 122 2.76 5.53 -14.65
C GLU A 122 2.48 4.05 -14.93
N PRO A 123 3.35 3.06 -14.55
CA PRO A 123 3.05 1.64 -14.78
C PRO A 123 1.84 1.09 -14.00
N TYR A 124 1.23 1.88 -13.11
CA TYR A 124 0.01 1.54 -12.38
C TYR A 124 -1.23 2.26 -12.90
N LEU A 125 -1.05 3.18 -13.86
CA LEU A 125 -2.12 3.91 -14.54
C LEU A 125 -2.37 3.21 -15.87
N ASN A 126 -3.45 2.45 -15.96
CA ASN A 126 -3.89 1.95 -17.26
C ASN A 126 -4.35 3.13 -18.12
N ALA A 127 -4.14 3.03 -19.44
CA ALA A 127 -4.79 3.96 -20.36
C ALA A 127 -6.32 3.88 -20.16
N PRO A 128 -7.03 5.00 -20.03
CA PRO A 128 -8.48 4.99 -19.91
C PRO A 128 -9.11 4.47 -21.21
N SER A 129 -10.23 3.75 -21.10
CA SER A 129 -11.06 3.43 -22.28
C SER A 129 -11.75 4.69 -22.80
N GLU A 130 -12.20 4.66 -24.06
CA GLU A 130 -12.98 5.75 -24.65
C GLU A 130 -14.20 6.11 -23.80
N GLU A 131 -14.93 5.12 -23.29
CA GLU A 131 -16.07 5.31 -22.39
C GLU A 131 -15.72 6.08 -21.10
N VAL A 132 -14.58 5.77 -20.49
CA VAL A 132 -14.10 6.46 -19.28
C VAL A 132 -13.72 7.91 -19.61
N ILE A 133 -13.16 8.16 -20.79
CA ILE A 133 -12.84 9.51 -21.26
C ILE A 133 -14.13 10.32 -21.44
N ASP A 134 -15.10 9.78 -22.16
CA ASP A 134 -16.37 10.46 -22.43
C ASP A 134 -17.13 10.77 -21.14
N GLN A 135 -17.22 9.81 -20.21
CA GLN A 135 -17.85 10.03 -18.91
C GLN A 135 -17.14 11.12 -18.11
N ALA A 136 -15.80 11.08 -18.03
CA ALA A 136 -15.04 12.05 -17.26
C ALA A 136 -15.23 13.49 -17.78
N PHE A 137 -15.31 13.69 -19.10
CA PHE A 137 -15.60 15.00 -19.68
C PHE A 137 -17.08 15.40 -19.55
N ALA A 138 -18.02 14.45 -19.60
CA ALA A 138 -19.44 14.72 -19.41
C ALA A 138 -19.81 15.16 -17.99
N GLU A 139 -19.07 14.69 -16.97
CA GLU A 139 -19.25 15.08 -15.56
C GLU A 139 -18.85 16.54 -15.30
N ILE A 140 -17.98 17.11 -16.13
CA ILE A 140 -17.60 18.51 -16.06
C ILE A 140 -18.66 19.33 -16.80
N LYS A 141 -19.52 20.02 -16.04
CA LYS A 141 -20.35 21.09 -16.60
C LYS A 141 -19.45 22.27 -16.97
N LEU A 142 -19.01 22.31 -18.23
CA LEU A 142 -18.36 23.48 -18.83
C LEU A 142 -19.35 24.62 -19.07
#